data_AF-A0A1A5YJT4-F1
#
_entry.id   AF-A0A1A5YJT4-F1
#
_cell.length_a   1.000
_cell.length_b   1.000
_cell.length_c   1.000
_cell.angle_alpha   90.00
_cell.angle_beta   90.00
_cell.angle_gamma   90.00
#
_symmetry.space_group_name_H-M   'P 1'
#
loop_
_entity.id
_entity.type
_entity.pdbx_description
1 polymer ?
#
loop_
_entity_poly.entity_id
_entity_poly.type
_entity_poly.pdbx_seq_one_letter_code
_entity_poly.pdbx_strand_id
1 'polypeptide(L)'
;MIYISEALLYISFALLTGTLILRLVPAKNKPEIKTPAWLLPACALLIPVLSFVPIHELALRFSTEFELSYMEMLRSILADVSMGKAWIWTLLGSLGLTILLSLKAFREDKHMPKVALFILFLLIIWLGYASHASSLSAFKGLVVHSAHFLGFSVWIGILFVAGWFSQNDHHWAAFLKWFSPVAIVCVLLTLIAGFTLMTFTTPQYVNSWMLPYGQMLLMKHLLILPLLLFAFTNGFLYKRKAATDSSFKPRPWIKAEGIVALLVLAATASLGQQAPPHTVRETLQYEAPSSLFTSLFRGSFSPDMSLSFTWTLEGLLMFAAALLMACGVIWCHRSSRPWSALSMGVLCAGFAYLGAMFSLSA
;
A
#
# COMPACT_ATOMS: atom_id res chain seq x y z
N MET A 1 -17.81 -2.41 -2.53
CA MET A 1 -17.51 -1.34 -1.54
C MET A 1 -16.27 -1.66 -0.72
N ILE A 2 -16.00 -2.95 -0.48
CA ILE A 2 -14.86 -3.47 0.29
C ILE A 2 -13.46 -3.00 -0.17
N TYR A 3 -13.18 -2.90 -1.48
CA TYR A 3 -11.87 -2.43 -1.96
C TYR A 3 -11.62 -0.96 -1.61
N ILE A 4 -12.66 -0.13 -1.66
CA ILE A 4 -12.57 1.29 -1.34
C ILE A 4 -12.37 1.46 0.17
N SER A 5 -13.08 0.69 0.99
CA SER A 5 -12.91 0.75 2.45
C SER A 5 -11.49 0.36 2.87
N GLU A 6 -10.92 -0.69 2.27
CA GLU A 6 -9.56 -1.13 2.56
C GLU A 6 -8.52 -0.08 2.12
N ALA A 7 -8.70 0.53 0.95
CA ALA A 7 -7.83 1.60 0.49
C ALA A 7 -7.87 2.83 1.41
N LEU A 8 -9.06 3.26 1.81
CA LEU A 8 -9.24 4.37 2.76
C LEU A 8 -8.70 4.03 4.15
N LEU A 9 -8.79 2.78 4.59
CA LEU A 9 -8.23 2.31 5.85
C LEU A 9 -6.72 2.52 5.85
N TYR A 10 -6.03 2.06 4.80
CA TYR A 10 -4.59 2.21 4.67
C TYR A 10 -4.16 3.67 4.55
N ILE A 11 -4.92 4.51 3.83
CA ILE A 11 -4.69 5.96 3.78
C ILE A 11 -4.82 6.58 5.17
N SER A 12 -5.79 6.14 5.98
CA SER A 12 -5.99 6.64 7.34
C SER A 12 -4.79 6.33 8.24
N PHE A 13 -4.25 5.10 8.17
CA PHE A 13 -3.00 4.73 8.85
C PHE A 13 -1.80 5.55 8.37
N ALA A 14 -1.65 5.75 7.06
CA ALA A 14 -0.55 6.52 6.48
C ALA A 14 -0.59 7.99 6.92
N LEU A 15 -1.77 8.63 6.88
CA LEU A 15 -1.95 10.02 7.31
C LEU A 15 -1.67 10.21 8.81
N LEU A 16 -2.17 9.30 9.66
CA LEU A 16 -1.90 9.30 11.09
C LEU A 16 -0.39 9.14 11.36
N THR A 17 0.21 8.10 10.80
CA THR A 17 1.64 7.78 10.99
C THR A 17 2.52 8.94 10.54
N GLY A 18 2.32 9.42 9.31
CA GLY A 18 3.09 10.52 8.74
C GLY A 18 2.98 11.79 9.56
N THR A 19 1.76 12.21 9.92
CA THR A 19 1.55 13.45 10.66
C THR A 19 2.13 13.37 12.07
N LEU A 20 1.94 12.25 12.78
CA LEU A 20 2.44 12.09 14.14
C LEU A 20 3.97 12.02 14.19
N ILE A 21 4.62 11.32 13.25
CA ILE A 21 6.09 11.34 13.13
C ILE A 21 6.58 12.74 12.82
N LEU A 22 5.95 13.43 11.85
CA LEU A 22 6.34 14.79 11.49
C LEU A 22 6.16 15.77 12.66
N ARG A 23 5.23 15.56 13.59
CA ARG A 23 5.12 16.37 14.82
C ARG A 23 6.31 16.21 15.76
N LEU A 24 6.96 15.04 15.78
CA LEU A 24 8.18 14.79 16.57
C LEU A 24 9.44 15.39 15.96
N VAL A 25 9.42 15.69 14.66
CA VAL A 25 10.58 16.27 13.95
C VAL A 25 10.69 17.78 14.24
N PRO A 26 11.87 18.31 14.62
CA PRO A 26 12.08 19.74 14.86
C PRO A 26 11.73 20.60 13.64
N ALA A 27 11.20 21.80 13.87
CA ALA A 27 10.77 22.73 12.80
C ALA A 27 11.89 23.07 11.79
N LYS A 28 13.15 23.15 12.23
CA LYS A 28 14.31 23.39 11.37
C LYS A 28 14.64 22.24 10.39
N ASN A 29 14.07 21.06 10.62
CA ASN A 29 14.36 19.84 9.85
C ASN A 29 13.18 19.41 8.96
N LYS A 30 12.14 20.24 8.81
CA LYS A 30 10.96 19.93 8.00
C LYS A 30 10.36 21.20 7.40
N PRO A 31 9.67 21.11 6.25
CA PRO A 31 8.86 22.23 5.76
C PRO A 31 7.73 22.54 6.76
N GLU A 32 7.18 23.75 6.66
CA GLU A 32 5.97 24.08 7.42
C GLU A 32 4.80 23.23 6.92
N ILE A 33 4.25 22.39 7.79
CA ILE A 33 3.16 21.48 7.48
C ILE A 33 1.93 21.93 8.27
N LYS A 34 0.83 22.20 7.58
CA LYS A 34 -0.47 22.50 8.20
C LYS A 34 -1.48 21.44 7.81
N THR A 35 -1.82 20.58 8.76
CA THR A 35 -2.95 19.66 8.63
C THR A 35 -4.18 20.24 9.32
N PRO A 36 -5.38 20.07 8.76
CA PRO A 36 -6.59 20.56 9.40
C PRO A 36 -6.84 19.81 10.72
N ALA A 37 -7.41 20.52 11.70
CA ALA A 37 -7.56 20.01 13.07
C ALA A 37 -8.39 18.72 13.16
N TRP A 38 -9.35 18.56 12.26
CA TRP A 38 -10.25 17.41 12.21
C TRP A 38 -9.61 16.16 11.58
N LEU A 39 -8.50 16.30 10.84
CA LEU A 39 -7.99 15.21 10.00
C LEU A 39 -7.58 13.97 10.81
N LEU A 40 -6.76 14.15 11.84
CA LEU A 40 -6.28 13.03 12.65
C LEU A 40 -7.39 12.33 13.44
N PRO A 41 -8.27 13.04 14.19
CA PRO A 41 -9.37 12.36 14.86
C PRO A 41 -10.35 11.72 13.87
N ALA A 42 -10.58 12.30 12.69
CA ALA A 42 -11.39 11.66 11.65
C ALA A 42 -10.75 10.38 11.11
N CYS A 43 -9.45 10.39 10.78
CA CYS A 43 -8.73 9.19 10.35
C CYS A 43 -8.76 8.10 11.43
N ALA A 44 -8.57 8.45 12.71
CA ALA A 44 -8.67 7.50 13.80
C ALA A 44 -10.10 6.93 13.92
N LEU A 45 -11.13 7.77 13.86
CA LEU A 45 -12.51 7.30 13.92
C LEU A 45 -12.89 6.41 12.73
N LEU A 46 -12.34 6.68 11.54
CA LEU A 46 -12.60 5.91 10.34
C LEU A 46 -11.99 4.50 10.37
N ILE A 47 -10.88 4.27 11.08
CA ILE A 47 -10.24 2.95 11.14
C ILE A 47 -11.24 1.82 11.48
N PRO A 48 -11.96 1.83 12.61
CA PRO A 48 -12.89 0.76 12.94
C PRO A 48 -14.11 0.71 12.02
N VAL A 49 -14.54 1.84 11.46
CA VAL A 49 -15.66 1.87 10.51
C VAL A 49 -15.27 1.17 9.20
N LEU A 50 -14.09 1.50 8.66
CA LEU A 50 -13.60 0.96 7.40
C LEU A 50 -13.19 -0.52 7.54
N SER A 51 -12.55 -0.90 8.65
CA SER A 51 -12.18 -2.30 8.91
C SER A 51 -13.36 -3.18 9.30
N PHE A 52 -14.54 -2.62 9.58
CA PHE A 52 -15.77 -3.40 9.77
C PHE A 52 -16.39 -3.88 8.46
N VAL A 53 -16.11 -3.21 7.32
CA VAL A 53 -16.75 -3.55 6.04
C VAL A 53 -16.50 -5.01 5.62
N PRO A 54 -15.27 -5.57 5.71
CA PRO A 54 -15.06 -6.99 5.43
C PRO A 54 -15.79 -7.93 6.39
N ILE A 55 -15.90 -7.56 7.67
CA ILE A 55 -16.64 -8.34 8.68
C ILE A 55 -18.13 -8.35 8.37
N HIS A 56 -18.67 -7.21 7.95
CA HIS A 56 -20.06 -7.09 7.52
C HIS A 56 -20.36 -7.97 6.29
N GLU A 57 -19.51 -7.92 5.26
CA GLU A 57 -19.67 -8.76 4.06
C GLU A 57 -19.56 -10.26 4.40
N LEU A 58 -18.65 -10.62 5.31
CA LEU A 58 -18.53 -12.00 5.80
C LEU A 58 -19.79 -12.45 6.57
N ALA A 59 -20.31 -11.60 7.45
CA ALA A 59 -21.51 -11.89 8.22
C ALA A 59 -22.74 -12.07 7.33
N LEU A 60 -22.91 -11.23 6.29
CA LEU A 60 -23.98 -11.40 5.31
C LEU A 60 -23.87 -12.73 4.56
N ARG A 61 -22.68 -13.04 4.04
CA ARG A 61 -22.45 -14.27 3.27
C ARG A 61 -22.74 -15.51 4.11
N PHE A 62 -22.14 -15.60 5.29
CA PHE A 62 -22.28 -16.77 6.16
C PHE A 62 -23.66 -16.86 6.81
N SER A 63 -24.33 -15.75 7.09
CA SER A 63 -25.73 -15.81 7.58
C SER A 63 -26.65 -16.49 6.57
N THR A 64 -26.41 -16.24 5.28
CA THR A 64 -27.16 -16.88 4.19
C THR A 64 -26.78 -18.35 4.02
N GLU A 65 -25.47 -18.65 4.07
CA GLU A 65 -24.94 -20.01 3.86
C GLU A 65 -25.31 -20.98 4.99
N PHE A 66 -25.28 -20.53 6.23
CA PHE A 66 -25.57 -21.36 7.42
C PHE A 66 -27.01 -21.21 7.94
N GLU A 67 -27.87 -20.48 7.23
CA GLU A 67 -29.27 -20.23 7.60
C GLU A 67 -29.44 -19.65 9.03
N LEU A 68 -28.48 -18.84 9.48
CA LEU A 68 -28.50 -18.15 10.77
C LEU A 68 -28.93 -16.69 10.61
N SER A 69 -29.45 -16.07 11.67
CA SER A 69 -29.69 -14.63 11.62
C SER A 69 -28.37 -13.86 11.49
N TYR A 70 -28.42 -12.69 10.84
CA TYR A 70 -27.26 -11.81 10.71
C TYR A 70 -26.60 -11.50 12.06
N MET A 71 -27.40 -11.28 13.11
CA MET A 71 -26.89 -10.93 14.44
C MET A 71 -26.18 -12.11 15.12
N GLU A 72 -26.70 -13.34 14.96
CA GLU A 72 -26.05 -14.55 15.47
C GLU A 72 -24.71 -14.79 14.74
N MET A 73 -24.70 -14.66 13.42
CA MET A 73 -23.48 -14.80 12.62
C MET A 73 -22.45 -13.73 12.98
N LEU A 74 -22.87 -12.47 13.09
CA LEU A 74 -21.98 -11.38 13.48
C LEU A 74 -21.38 -11.61 14.87
N ARG A 75 -22.19 -12.08 15.83
CA ARG A 75 -21.71 -12.41 17.18
C ARG A 75 -20.68 -13.53 17.14
N SER A 76 -20.92 -14.59 16.37
CA SER A 76 -19.94 -15.68 16.22
C SER A 76 -18.64 -15.19 15.55
N ILE A 77 -18.72 -14.39 14.48
CA ILE A 77 -17.52 -13.82 13.85
C ILE A 77 -16.71 -12.98 14.84
N LEU A 78 -17.36 -12.11 15.61
CA LEU A 78 -16.70 -11.27 16.61
C LEU A 78 -16.10 -12.06 17.77
N ALA A 79 -16.73 -13.16 18.17
CA ALA A 79 -16.31 -13.98 19.31
C ALA A 79 -15.27 -15.05 18.96
N ASP A 80 -15.33 -15.63 17.75
CA ASP A 80 -14.61 -16.85 17.40
C ASP A 80 -13.52 -16.60 16.37
N VAL A 81 -13.78 -15.75 15.37
CA VAL A 81 -12.87 -15.49 14.25
C VAL A 81 -11.79 -14.47 14.62
N SER A 82 -10.53 -14.73 14.26
CA SER A 82 -9.40 -13.84 14.53
C SER A 82 -9.62 -12.41 14.03
N MET A 83 -10.20 -12.25 12.85
CA MET A 83 -10.55 -10.95 12.28
C MET A 83 -11.54 -10.17 13.17
N GLY A 84 -12.57 -10.83 13.69
CA GLY A 84 -13.55 -10.23 14.58
C GLY A 84 -12.95 -9.83 15.93
N LYS A 85 -12.14 -10.71 16.53
CA LYS A 85 -11.39 -10.40 17.76
C LYS A 85 -10.45 -9.20 17.59
N ALA A 86 -9.73 -9.14 16.47
CA ALA A 86 -8.85 -8.03 16.14
C ALA A 86 -9.61 -6.71 15.99
N TRP A 87 -10.81 -6.78 15.41
CA TRP A 87 -11.64 -5.61 15.20
C TRP A 87 -12.12 -5.00 16.52
N ILE A 88 -12.45 -5.80 17.54
CA ILE A 88 -12.80 -5.30 18.88
C ILE A 88 -11.63 -4.48 19.46
N TRP A 89 -10.41 -5.02 19.41
CA TRP A 89 -9.22 -4.29 19.88
C TRP A 89 -8.91 -3.06 19.04
N THR A 90 -9.17 -3.14 17.72
CA THR A 90 -9.04 -2.01 16.80
C THR A 90 -10.04 -0.91 17.16
N LEU A 91 -11.30 -1.24 17.46
CA LEU A 91 -12.32 -0.32 17.90
C LEU A 91 -11.90 0.38 19.19
N LEU A 92 -11.51 -0.37 20.22
CA LEU A 92 -11.10 0.18 21.51
C LEU A 92 -9.87 1.10 21.37
N GLY A 93 -8.82 0.62 20.70
CA GLY A 93 -7.60 1.39 20.48
C GLY A 93 -7.85 2.66 19.66
N SER A 94 -8.69 2.57 18.62
CA SER A 94 -8.98 3.70 17.76
C SER A 94 -9.93 4.73 18.38
N LEU A 95 -10.88 4.31 19.22
CA LEU A 95 -11.67 5.22 20.04
C LEU A 95 -10.79 5.98 21.03
N GLY A 96 -9.89 5.27 21.73
CA GLY A 96 -8.90 5.90 22.62
C GLY A 96 -8.01 6.89 21.89
N LEU A 97 -7.53 6.52 20.69
CA LEU A 97 -6.75 7.41 19.83
C LEU A 97 -7.55 8.63 19.37
N THR A 98 -8.82 8.45 19.00
CA THR A 98 -9.72 9.54 18.58
C THR A 98 -9.93 10.53 19.71
N ILE A 99 -10.18 10.05 20.93
CA ILE A 99 -10.33 10.89 22.12
C ILE A 99 -9.03 11.67 22.37
N LEU A 100 -7.89 10.98 22.43
CA LEU A 100 -6.57 11.60 22.63
C LEU A 100 -6.31 12.73 21.63
N LEU A 101 -6.63 12.51 20.35
CA LEU A 101 -6.40 13.47 19.27
C LEU A 101 -7.43 14.60 19.21
N SER A 102 -8.62 14.42 19.78
CA SER A 102 -9.71 15.41 19.78
C SER A 102 -9.61 16.38 20.96
N LEU A 103 -8.97 15.98 22.06
CA LEU A 103 -8.84 16.80 23.26
C LEU A 103 -7.87 17.96 23.04
N LYS A 104 -8.38 19.19 23.13
CA LYS A 104 -7.60 20.43 22.98
C LYS A 104 -6.40 20.49 23.94
N ALA A 105 -6.55 19.95 25.15
CA ALA A 105 -5.51 19.93 26.18
C ALA A 105 -4.21 19.22 25.72
N PHE A 106 -4.31 18.22 24.85
CA PHE A 106 -3.15 17.45 24.38
C PHE A 106 -2.59 17.93 23.03
N ARG A 107 -3.17 18.98 22.43
CA ARG A 107 -2.82 19.40 21.06
C ARG A 107 -1.37 19.87 20.92
N GLU A 108 -0.87 20.59 21.92
CA GLU A 108 0.49 21.13 21.98
C GLU A 108 1.41 20.31 22.90
N ASP A 109 0.93 19.19 23.44
CA ASP A 109 1.72 18.35 24.33
C ASP A 109 2.81 17.58 23.55
N LYS A 110 4.06 17.66 24.04
CA LYS A 110 5.23 17.05 23.38
C LYS A 110 5.28 15.52 23.48
N HIS A 111 4.55 14.92 24.42
CA HIS A 111 4.48 13.47 24.63
C HIS A 111 3.31 12.85 23.87
N MET A 112 2.23 13.58 23.62
CA MET A 112 1.04 13.08 22.93
C MET A 112 1.34 12.37 21.60
N PRO A 113 2.18 12.91 20.69
CA PRO A 113 2.47 12.19 19.44
C PRO A 113 3.17 10.84 19.65
N LYS A 114 3.94 10.68 20.75
CA LYS A 114 4.60 9.41 21.09
C LYS A 114 3.57 8.37 21.56
N VAL A 115 2.65 8.79 22.43
CA VAL A 115 1.56 7.93 22.91
C VAL A 115 0.63 7.53 21.76
N ALA A 116 0.27 8.49 20.91
CA ALA A 116 -0.54 8.24 19.72
C ALA A 116 0.14 7.27 18.74
N LEU A 117 1.45 7.40 18.52
CA LEU A 117 2.22 6.45 17.69
C LEU A 117 2.31 5.06 18.32
N PHE A 118 2.41 4.96 19.64
CA PHE A 118 2.39 3.67 20.33
C PHE A 118 1.03 2.97 20.14
N ILE A 119 -0.07 3.69 20.34
CA ILE A 119 -1.42 3.14 20.08
C ILE A 119 -1.55 2.74 18.60
N LEU A 120 -1.09 3.57 17.67
CA LEU A 120 -1.12 3.28 16.24
C LEU A 120 -0.29 2.05 15.87
N PHE A 121 0.86 1.86 16.52
CA PHE A 121 1.68 0.66 16.36
C PHE A 121 0.93 -0.61 16.82
N LEU A 122 0.23 -0.55 17.95
CA LEU A 122 -0.63 -1.66 18.40
C LEU A 122 -1.76 -1.91 17.39
N LEU A 123 -2.39 -0.87 16.84
CA LEU A 123 -3.41 -1.01 15.79
C LEU A 123 -2.85 -1.69 14.52
N ILE A 124 -1.60 -1.39 14.14
CA ILE A 124 -0.92 -2.07 13.03
C ILE A 124 -0.69 -3.56 13.34
N ILE A 125 -0.32 -3.91 14.57
CA ILE A 125 -0.19 -5.30 15.00
C ILE A 125 -1.55 -6.01 14.93
N TRP A 126 -2.63 -5.37 15.37
CA TRP A 126 -3.98 -5.95 15.28
C TRP A 126 -4.44 -6.15 13.84
N LEU A 127 -4.11 -5.21 12.95
CA LEU A 127 -4.34 -5.39 11.51
C LEU A 127 -3.53 -6.58 10.96
N GLY A 128 -2.28 -6.73 11.39
CA GLY A 128 -1.47 -7.92 11.09
C GLY A 128 -2.11 -9.21 11.58
N TYR A 129 -2.62 -9.22 12.81
CA TYR A 129 -3.29 -10.39 13.41
C TYR A 129 -4.56 -10.79 12.67
N ALA A 130 -5.30 -9.81 12.15
CA ALA A 130 -6.50 -10.02 11.33
C ALA A 130 -6.20 -10.52 9.91
N SER A 131 -4.95 -10.44 9.45
CA SER A 131 -4.59 -10.68 8.05
C SER A 131 -4.64 -12.17 7.66
N HIS A 132 -4.90 -12.44 6.38
CA HIS A 132 -4.78 -13.79 5.81
C HIS A 132 -3.40 -14.41 6.09
N ALA A 133 -2.33 -13.60 6.08
CA ALA A 133 -0.99 -14.07 6.35
C ALA A 133 -0.87 -14.74 7.74
N SER A 134 -1.54 -14.19 8.76
CA SER A 134 -1.59 -14.76 10.10
C SER A 134 -2.40 -16.05 10.17
N SER A 135 -3.47 -16.19 9.38
CA SER A 135 -4.21 -17.46 9.29
C SER A 135 -3.37 -18.57 8.67
N LEU A 136 -2.47 -18.23 7.74
CA LEU A 136 -1.63 -19.19 7.02
C LEU A 136 -0.35 -19.54 7.75
N SER A 137 0.23 -18.56 8.44
CA SER A 137 1.54 -18.69 9.06
C SER A 137 1.60 -18.02 10.44
N ALA A 138 0.55 -18.18 11.25
CA ALA A 138 0.46 -17.75 12.66
C ALA A 138 1.34 -16.53 13.02
N PHE A 139 2.36 -16.75 13.85
CA PHE A 139 3.27 -15.70 14.32
C PHE A 139 4.14 -15.10 13.21
N LYS A 140 4.64 -15.90 12.27
CA LYS A 140 5.44 -15.40 11.13
C LYS A 140 4.60 -14.47 10.26
N GLY A 141 3.36 -14.87 9.94
CA GLY A 141 2.39 -14.06 9.22
C GLY A 141 2.11 -12.73 9.91
N LEU A 142 1.90 -12.77 11.23
CA LEU A 142 1.67 -11.56 12.04
C LEU A 142 2.85 -10.59 11.93
N VAL A 143 4.07 -11.07 12.21
CA VAL A 143 5.27 -10.23 12.25
C VAL A 143 5.56 -9.66 10.87
N VAL A 144 5.55 -10.51 9.84
CA VAL A 144 5.90 -10.09 8.48
C VAL A 144 4.85 -9.13 7.92
N HIS A 145 3.55 -9.39 8.11
CA HIS A 145 2.50 -8.48 7.65
C HIS A 145 2.56 -7.13 8.39
N SER A 146 2.73 -7.14 9.71
CA SER A 146 2.85 -5.91 10.51
C SER A 146 4.08 -5.12 10.10
N ALA A 147 5.22 -5.77 9.87
CA ALA A 147 6.45 -5.12 9.40
C ALA A 147 6.29 -4.51 8.01
N HIS A 148 5.66 -5.24 7.07
CA HIS A 148 5.34 -4.74 5.73
C HIS A 148 4.48 -3.47 5.81
N PHE A 149 3.39 -3.52 6.57
CA PHE A 149 2.45 -2.43 6.69
C PHE A 149 3.02 -1.22 7.46
N LEU A 150 3.85 -1.47 8.48
CA LEU A 150 4.56 -0.41 9.21
C LEU A 150 5.55 0.32 8.32
N GLY A 151 6.39 -0.41 7.58
CA GLY A 151 7.35 0.19 6.65
C GLY A 151 6.67 1.07 5.61
N PHE A 152 5.58 0.56 5.02
CA PHE A 152 4.75 1.32 4.08
C PHE A 152 4.14 2.57 4.74
N SER A 153 3.50 2.43 5.91
CA SER A 153 2.81 3.52 6.60
C SER A 153 3.76 4.64 7.02
N VAL A 154 4.99 4.31 7.42
CA VAL A 154 6.02 5.29 7.77
C VAL A 154 6.53 6.00 6.52
N TRP A 155 6.98 5.26 5.50
CA TRP A 155 7.54 5.85 4.29
C TRP A 155 6.52 6.69 3.53
N ILE A 156 5.41 6.08 3.12
CA ILE A 156 4.39 6.75 2.32
C ILE A 156 3.61 7.75 3.16
N GLY A 157 3.38 7.49 4.45
CA GLY A 157 2.71 8.45 5.33
C GLY A 157 3.46 9.78 5.46
N ILE A 158 4.77 9.73 5.76
CA ILE A 158 5.59 10.95 5.85
C ILE A 158 5.63 11.66 4.50
N LEU A 159 5.83 10.90 3.42
CA LEU A 159 5.88 11.43 2.06
C LEU A 159 4.59 12.15 1.67
N PHE A 160 3.45 11.50 1.91
CA PHE A 160 2.14 12.00 1.56
C PHE A 160 1.80 13.26 2.35
N VAL A 161 2.07 13.26 3.66
CA VAL A 161 1.84 14.45 4.50
C VAL A 161 2.75 15.62 4.08
N ALA A 162 4.05 15.36 3.85
CA ALA A 162 4.98 16.40 3.41
C ALA A 162 4.64 16.94 2.01
N GLY A 163 4.24 16.08 1.07
CA GLY A 163 3.90 16.47 -0.30
C GLY A 163 2.62 17.30 -0.40
N TRP A 164 1.59 16.94 0.36
CA TRP A 164 0.25 17.51 0.21
C TRP A 164 -0.10 18.60 1.24
N PHE A 165 0.50 18.58 2.43
CA PHE A 165 0.19 19.53 3.51
C PHE A 165 1.31 20.53 3.83
N SER A 166 2.44 20.47 3.11
CA SER A 166 3.46 21.54 3.18
C SER A 166 2.90 22.86 2.63
N GLN A 167 3.22 23.97 3.29
CA GLN A 167 2.79 25.32 2.90
C GLN A 167 3.86 26.08 2.14
N ASN A 168 5.13 25.74 2.34
CA ASN A 168 6.27 26.42 1.74
C ASN A 168 7.36 25.46 1.29
N ASP A 169 8.38 26.01 0.65
CA ASP A 169 9.55 25.28 0.18
C ASP A 169 10.79 25.45 1.09
N HIS A 170 10.60 25.87 2.34
CA HIS A 170 11.71 26.04 3.28
C HIS A 170 12.12 24.70 3.92
N HIS A 171 13.40 24.60 4.30
CA HIS A 171 14.00 23.43 4.98
C HIS A 171 13.91 22.08 4.23
N TRP A 172 13.58 22.06 2.94
CA TRP A 172 13.50 20.80 2.17
C TRP A 172 14.81 20.02 2.13
N ALA A 173 15.95 20.69 2.00
CA ALA A 173 17.26 20.03 2.06
C ALA A 173 17.48 19.34 3.42
N ALA A 174 17.09 20.00 4.53
CA ALA A 174 17.18 19.44 5.87
C ALA A 174 16.20 18.27 6.06
N PHE A 175 14.98 18.38 5.52
CA PHE A 175 13.99 17.30 5.49
C PHE A 175 14.51 16.05 4.77
N LEU A 176 14.99 16.20 3.53
CA LEU A 176 15.51 15.10 2.74
C LEU A 176 16.77 14.48 3.36
N LYS A 177 17.54 15.23 4.16
CA LYS A 177 18.74 14.70 4.84
C LYS A 177 18.40 13.56 5.79
N TRP A 178 17.33 13.68 6.58
CA TRP A 178 16.93 12.62 7.53
C TRP A 178 15.84 11.70 6.96
N PHE A 179 14.95 12.20 6.09
CA PHE A 179 13.88 11.40 5.55
C PHE A 179 14.39 10.35 4.54
N SER A 180 15.38 10.69 3.70
CA SER A 180 15.92 9.74 2.71
C SER A 180 16.44 8.43 3.33
N PRO A 181 17.29 8.43 4.39
CA PRO A 181 17.71 7.18 5.02
C PRO A 181 16.55 6.42 5.69
N VAL A 182 15.59 7.12 6.29
CA VAL A 182 14.37 6.50 6.85
C VAL A 182 13.57 5.82 5.75
N ALA A 183 13.36 6.49 4.61
CA ALA A 183 12.66 5.95 3.45
C ALA A 183 13.37 4.70 2.90
N ILE A 184 14.71 4.72 2.77
CA ILE A 184 15.48 3.55 2.32
C ILE A 184 15.27 2.35 3.26
N VAL A 185 15.36 2.55 4.58
CA VAL A 185 15.11 1.47 5.56
C VAL A 185 13.69 0.94 5.44
N CYS A 186 12.69 1.82 5.30
CA CYS A 186 11.29 1.42 5.13
C CYS A 186 11.04 0.68 3.83
N VAL A 187 11.66 1.10 2.71
CA VAL A 187 11.60 0.41 1.42
C VAL A 187 12.16 -1.00 1.56
N LEU A 188 13.36 -1.14 2.13
CA LEU A 188 13.99 -2.44 2.33
C LEU A 188 13.14 -3.34 3.22
N LEU A 189 12.64 -2.83 4.35
CA LEU A 189 11.74 -3.57 5.24
C LEU A 189 10.48 -4.04 4.49
N THR A 190 9.86 -3.14 3.72
CA THR A 190 8.63 -3.43 2.98
C THR A 190 8.87 -4.47 1.89
N LEU A 191 9.97 -4.38 1.13
CA LEU A 191 10.32 -5.35 0.10
C LEU A 191 10.65 -6.73 0.70
N ILE A 192 11.52 -6.78 1.71
CA ILE A 192 11.89 -8.04 2.38
C ILE A 192 10.65 -8.72 2.96
N ALA A 193 9.81 -7.96 3.68
CA ALA A 193 8.59 -8.49 4.24
C ALA A 193 7.60 -8.93 3.13
N GLY A 194 7.48 -8.15 2.05
CA GLY A 194 6.62 -8.47 0.91
C GLY A 194 7.00 -9.77 0.21
N PHE A 195 8.28 -9.96 -0.12
CA PHE A 195 8.77 -11.21 -0.68
C PHE A 195 8.62 -12.38 0.29
N THR A 196 8.81 -12.14 1.59
CA THR A 196 8.57 -13.16 2.62
C THR A 196 7.10 -13.57 2.70
N LEU A 197 6.15 -12.63 2.57
CA LEU A 197 4.72 -12.95 2.48
C LEU A 197 4.42 -13.84 1.27
N MET A 198 5.04 -13.54 0.12
CA MET A 198 4.80 -14.29 -1.12
C MET A 198 5.21 -15.76 -1.01
N THR A 199 6.19 -16.12 -0.18
CA THR A 199 6.63 -17.52 -0.05
C THR A 199 5.53 -18.45 0.48
N PHE A 200 4.51 -17.91 1.14
CA PHE A 200 3.39 -18.69 1.68
C PHE A 200 2.01 -18.18 1.25
N THR A 201 1.89 -16.97 0.70
CA THR A 201 0.63 -16.49 0.12
C THR A 201 0.51 -16.79 -1.37
N THR A 202 1.61 -16.83 -2.11
CA THR A 202 1.60 -17.01 -3.57
C THR A 202 2.90 -17.67 -4.04
N PRO A 203 3.18 -18.91 -3.63
CA PRO A 203 4.41 -19.60 -4.00
C PRO A 203 4.50 -19.89 -5.51
N GLN A 204 3.35 -20.06 -6.18
CA GLN A 204 3.26 -20.27 -7.63
C GLN A 204 3.05 -18.94 -8.37
N TYR A 205 4.02 -18.01 -8.24
CA TYR A 205 3.85 -16.62 -8.68
C TYR A 205 3.34 -16.46 -10.12
N VAL A 206 3.98 -17.10 -11.10
CA VAL A 206 3.58 -16.95 -12.52
C VAL A 206 2.22 -17.61 -12.79
N ASN A 207 2.01 -18.84 -12.31
CA ASN A 207 0.71 -19.52 -12.44
C ASN A 207 -0.42 -18.73 -11.78
N SER A 208 -0.14 -18.01 -10.68
CA SER A 208 -1.14 -17.21 -9.98
C SER A 208 -1.74 -16.11 -10.86
N TRP A 209 -1.08 -15.72 -11.95
CA TRP A 209 -1.59 -14.73 -12.90
C TRP A 209 -2.86 -15.21 -13.63
N MET A 210 -3.19 -16.50 -13.57
CA MET A 210 -4.51 -16.99 -14.01
C MET A 210 -5.65 -16.44 -13.13
N LEU A 211 -5.36 -16.08 -11.87
CA LEU A 211 -6.33 -15.64 -10.87
C LEU A 211 -6.34 -14.11 -10.70
N PRO A 212 -7.47 -13.52 -10.25
CA PRO A 212 -7.54 -12.09 -9.95
C PRO A 212 -6.45 -11.62 -8.96
N TYR A 213 -6.15 -12.43 -7.95
CA TYR A 213 -5.10 -12.14 -6.97
C TYR A 213 -3.73 -12.00 -7.62
N GLY A 214 -3.32 -12.95 -8.47
CA GLY A 214 -2.01 -12.87 -9.11
C GLY A 214 -1.91 -11.70 -10.09
N GLN A 215 -3.01 -11.34 -10.76
CA GLN A 215 -3.05 -10.17 -11.64
C GLN A 215 -2.86 -8.85 -10.88
N MET A 216 -3.55 -8.68 -9.74
CA MET A 216 -3.37 -7.52 -8.88
C MET A 216 -1.97 -7.49 -8.25
N LEU A 217 -1.41 -8.66 -7.94
CA LEU A 217 -0.06 -8.77 -7.40
C LEU A 217 1.00 -8.40 -8.44
N LEU A 218 0.85 -8.85 -9.69
CA LEU A 218 1.70 -8.43 -10.81
C LEU A 218 1.62 -6.91 -11.00
N MET A 219 0.40 -6.35 -11.06
CA MET A 219 0.20 -4.90 -11.19
C MET A 219 0.89 -4.13 -10.06
N LYS A 220 0.77 -4.60 -8.81
CA LYS A 220 1.48 -4.03 -7.65
C LYS A 220 3.00 -4.02 -7.86
N HIS A 221 3.61 -5.15 -8.24
CA HIS A 221 5.05 -5.23 -8.49
C HIS A 221 5.50 -4.28 -9.61
N LEU A 222 4.72 -4.18 -10.69
CA LEU A 222 5.05 -3.31 -11.80
C LEU A 222 4.89 -1.83 -11.45
N LEU A 223 3.92 -1.45 -10.61
CA LEU A 223 3.76 -0.09 -10.06
C LEU A 223 4.83 0.27 -9.01
N ILE A 224 5.43 -0.72 -8.35
CA ILE A 224 6.59 -0.49 -7.46
C ILE A 224 7.80 0.01 -8.26
N LEU A 225 7.97 -0.41 -9.52
CA LEU A 225 9.09 0.05 -10.36
C LEU A 225 9.12 1.58 -10.55
N PRO A 226 8.07 2.25 -11.07
CA PRO A 226 8.05 3.70 -11.15
C PRO A 226 8.07 4.35 -9.77
N LEU A 227 7.47 3.75 -8.73
CA LEU A 227 7.54 4.27 -7.36
C LEU A 227 8.99 4.35 -6.86
N LEU A 228 9.77 3.28 -7.04
CA LEU A 228 11.20 3.25 -6.69
C LEU A 228 12.02 4.22 -7.54
N LEU A 229 11.66 4.40 -8.82
CA LEU A 229 12.30 5.39 -9.67
C LEU A 229 12.05 6.83 -9.18
N PHE A 230 10.81 7.14 -8.78
CA PHE A 230 10.48 8.40 -8.12
C PHE A 230 11.25 8.56 -6.81
N ALA A 231 11.23 7.55 -5.94
CA ALA A 231 11.94 7.56 -4.67
C ALA A 231 13.45 7.77 -4.86
N PHE A 232 14.05 7.16 -5.89
CA PHE A 232 15.45 7.37 -6.25
C PHE A 232 15.71 8.80 -6.72
N THR A 233 14.91 9.31 -7.66
CA THR A 233 15.07 10.69 -8.14
C THR A 233 14.86 11.72 -7.04
N ASN A 234 13.88 11.54 -6.17
CA ASN A 234 13.58 12.42 -5.04
C ASN A 234 14.66 12.32 -3.94
N GLY A 235 15.07 11.11 -3.57
CA GLY A 235 16.02 10.84 -2.48
C GLY A 235 17.47 11.21 -2.80
N PHE A 236 17.89 11.13 -4.06
CA PHE A 236 19.28 11.37 -4.46
C PHE A 236 19.45 12.62 -5.34
N LEU A 237 18.76 12.67 -6.48
CA LEU A 237 18.98 13.74 -7.45
C LEU A 237 18.40 15.08 -6.97
N TYR A 238 17.14 15.08 -6.53
CA TYR A 238 16.51 16.29 -6.02
C TYR A 238 17.00 16.70 -4.66
N LYS A 239 17.41 15.76 -3.81
CA LYS A 239 18.14 16.09 -2.58
C LYS A 239 19.39 16.92 -2.88
N ARG A 240 20.14 16.56 -3.93
CA ARG A 240 21.32 17.31 -4.35
C ARG A 240 20.94 18.67 -4.92
N LYS A 241 19.93 18.72 -5.80
CA LYS A 241 19.44 19.98 -6.41
C LYS A 241 18.87 20.95 -5.38
N ALA A 242 18.06 20.47 -4.44
CA ALA A 242 17.49 21.28 -3.35
C ALA A 242 18.54 21.85 -2.39
N ALA A 243 19.74 21.27 -2.34
CA ALA A 243 20.85 21.79 -1.55
C ALA A 243 21.63 22.90 -2.28
N THR A 244 21.57 22.96 -3.61
CA THR A 244 22.38 23.87 -4.44
C THR A 244 21.57 24.97 -5.11
N ASP A 245 20.27 24.77 -5.31
CA ASP A 245 19.38 25.66 -6.05
C ASP A 245 18.16 26.01 -5.19
N SER A 246 18.12 27.25 -4.69
CA SER A 246 17.03 27.77 -3.86
C SER A 246 15.73 28.02 -4.64
N SER A 247 15.78 28.02 -5.98
CA SER A 247 14.60 28.19 -6.83
C SER A 247 13.87 26.87 -7.11
N PHE A 248 14.51 25.74 -6.77
CA PHE A 248 13.94 24.42 -7.01
C PHE A 248 12.72 24.13 -6.11
N LYS A 249 11.63 23.67 -6.73
CA LYS A 249 10.37 23.33 -6.06
C LYS A 249 10.20 21.81 -5.95
N PRO A 250 10.48 21.19 -4.79
CA PRO A 250 10.40 19.73 -4.61
C PRO A 250 8.97 19.21 -4.45
N ARG A 251 8.02 20.06 -4.02
CA ARG A 251 6.63 19.65 -3.72
C ARG A 251 5.93 18.88 -4.85
N PRO A 252 5.94 19.34 -6.12
CA PRO A 252 5.27 18.63 -7.21
C PRO A 252 5.82 17.21 -7.44
N TRP A 253 7.11 16.99 -7.21
CA TRP A 253 7.75 15.68 -7.38
C TRP A 253 7.36 14.69 -6.30
N ILE A 254 7.26 15.17 -5.06
CA ILE A 254 6.80 14.36 -3.93
C ILE A 254 5.30 14.06 -4.07
N LYS A 255 4.51 14.98 -4.62
CA LYS A 255 3.11 14.72 -4.98
C LYS A 255 2.98 13.64 -6.05
N ALA A 256 3.81 13.70 -7.10
CA ALA A 256 3.84 12.67 -8.14
C ALA A 256 4.21 11.29 -7.57
N GLU A 257 5.25 11.20 -6.75
CA GLU A 257 5.61 9.97 -6.02
C GLU A 257 4.44 9.46 -5.17
N GLY A 258 3.77 10.37 -4.45
CA GLY A 258 2.60 10.05 -3.63
C GLY A 258 1.43 9.50 -4.43
N ILE A 259 1.19 9.97 -5.66
CA ILE A 259 0.14 9.43 -6.54
C ILE A 259 0.49 8.00 -6.97
N VAL A 260 1.74 7.74 -7.36
CA VAL A 260 2.17 6.37 -7.68
C VAL A 260 2.03 5.45 -6.46
N ALA A 261 2.40 5.94 -5.27
CA ALA A 261 2.20 5.20 -4.03
C ALA A 261 0.72 4.90 -3.74
N LEU A 262 -0.20 5.83 -4.04
CA LEU A 262 -1.64 5.58 -3.95
C LEU A 262 -2.12 4.51 -4.93
N LEU A 263 -1.55 4.44 -6.14
CA LEU A 263 -1.86 3.36 -7.10
C LEU A 263 -1.38 2.00 -6.58
N VAL A 264 -0.16 1.94 -6.03
CA VAL A 264 0.35 0.73 -5.34
C VAL A 264 -0.55 0.32 -4.18
N LEU A 265 -1.06 1.32 -3.44
CA LEU A 265 -1.97 1.08 -2.32
C LEU A 265 -3.34 0.58 -2.77
N ALA A 266 -3.88 1.09 -3.87
CA ALA A 266 -5.12 0.61 -4.45
C ALA A 266 -5.00 -0.86 -4.92
N ALA A 267 -3.87 -1.22 -5.54
CA ALA A 267 -3.58 -2.62 -5.87
C ALA A 267 -3.47 -3.49 -4.60
N THR A 268 -2.82 -2.97 -3.55
CA THR A 268 -2.69 -3.67 -2.26
C THR A 268 -4.04 -3.86 -1.55
N ALA A 269 -4.91 -2.85 -1.57
CA ALA A 269 -6.27 -2.92 -1.01
C ALA A 269 -7.13 -3.95 -1.76
N SER A 270 -6.92 -4.09 -3.07
CA SER A 270 -7.60 -5.12 -3.87
C SER A 270 -7.12 -6.53 -3.49
N LEU A 271 -5.82 -6.71 -3.28
CA LEU A 271 -5.23 -7.96 -2.81
C LEU A 271 -5.70 -8.37 -1.41
N GLY A 272 -5.85 -7.41 -0.50
CA GLY A 272 -6.29 -7.67 0.87
C GLY A 272 -7.70 -8.27 0.98
N GLN A 273 -8.48 -8.18 -0.10
CA GLN A 273 -9.87 -8.66 -0.17
C GLN A 273 -10.04 -9.86 -1.11
N GLN A 274 -8.95 -10.42 -1.61
CA GLN A 274 -8.94 -11.59 -2.48
C GLN A 274 -8.24 -12.74 -1.76
N ALA A 275 -8.73 -13.96 -1.95
CA ALA A 275 -8.10 -15.14 -1.37
C ALA A 275 -6.70 -15.33 -1.97
N PRO A 276 -5.62 -15.33 -1.16
CA PRO A 276 -4.28 -15.59 -1.66
C PRO A 276 -4.17 -17.03 -2.18
N PRO A 277 -3.66 -17.26 -3.41
CA PRO A 277 -3.60 -18.60 -3.97
C PRO A 277 -2.34 -19.34 -3.49
N HIS A 278 -2.48 -20.09 -2.40
CA HIS A 278 -1.44 -21.03 -1.93
C HIS A 278 -1.15 -22.09 -2.99
N THR A 279 -2.24 -22.63 -3.57
CA THR A 279 -2.22 -23.58 -4.67
C THR A 279 -3.16 -23.06 -5.74
N VAL A 280 -2.63 -22.68 -6.91
CA VAL A 280 -3.45 -22.06 -7.98
C VAL A 280 -4.55 -23.01 -8.45
N ARG A 281 -4.23 -24.28 -8.62
CA ARG A 281 -5.18 -25.33 -9.04
C ARG A 281 -6.37 -25.46 -8.08
N GLU A 282 -6.12 -25.45 -6.78
CA GLU A 282 -7.18 -25.57 -5.76
C GLU A 282 -8.04 -24.30 -5.74
N THR A 283 -7.42 -23.12 -5.82
CA THR A 283 -8.16 -21.86 -5.87
C THR A 283 -9.06 -21.76 -7.11
N LEU A 284 -8.62 -22.26 -8.26
CA LEU A 284 -9.42 -22.31 -9.49
C LEU A 284 -10.65 -23.24 -9.41
N GLN A 285 -10.80 -24.05 -8.36
CA GLN A 285 -11.99 -24.89 -8.16
C GLN A 285 -13.20 -24.07 -7.67
N TYR A 286 -12.96 -22.91 -7.03
CA TYR A 286 -14.02 -22.08 -6.45
C TYR A 286 -13.90 -20.60 -6.84
N GLU A 287 -12.77 -20.15 -7.38
CA GLU A 287 -12.59 -18.82 -7.97
C GLU A 287 -12.48 -18.91 -9.49
N ALA A 288 -13.24 -18.07 -10.19
CA ALA A 288 -13.15 -17.97 -11.65
C ALA A 288 -11.79 -17.40 -12.08
N PRO A 289 -11.27 -17.78 -13.27
CA PRO A 289 -10.08 -17.17 -13.82
C PRO A 289 -10.28 -15.67 -14.04
N SER A 290 -9.20 -14.90 -13.95
CA SER A 290 -9.26 -13.45 -14.13
C SER A 290 -9.73 -13.07 -15.52
N SER A 291 -10.64 -12.11 -15.61
CA SER A 291 -11.08 -11.52 -16.88
C SER A 291 -9.93 -10.82 -17.61
N LEU A 292 -9.00 -10.20 -16.88
CA LEU A 292 -7.79 -9.61 -17.46
C LEU A 292 -6.85 -10.68 -18.03
N PHE A 293 -6.75 -11.82 -17.35
CA PHE A 293 -5.96 -12.95 -17.84
C PHE A 293 -6.57 -13.52 -19.12
N THR A 294 -7.84 -13.91 -19.07
CA THR A 294 -8.55 -14.57 -20.17
C THR A 294 -8.73 -13.69 -21.41
N SER A 295 -8.73 -12.36 -21.28
CA SER A 295 -8.80 -11.43 -22.42
C SER A 295 -7.47 -11.20 -23.13
N LEU A 296 -6.34 -11.36 -22.44
CA LEU A 296 -5.00 -11.10 -23.00
C LEU A 296 -4.25 -12.39 -23.34
N PHE A 297 -4.51 -13.47 -22.61
CA PHE A 297 -3.90 -14.76 -22.85
C PHE A 297 -4.47 -15.37 -24.13
N ARG A 298 -3.59 -15.70 -25.09
CA ARG A 298 -3.99 -16.19 -26.42
C ARG A 298 -4.18 -17.71 -26.50
N GLY A 299 -3.85 -18.45 -25.44
CA GLY A 299 -4.01 -19.90 -25.37
C GLY A 299 -5.38 -20.32 -24.82
N SER A 300 -5.70 -21.61 -24.96
CA SER A 300 -6.87 -22.20 -24.30
C SER A 300 -6.61 -22.33 -22.80
N PHE A 301 -7.48 -21.77 -21.98
CA PHE A 301 -7.40 -21.92 -20.53
C PHE A 301 -7.74 -23.36 -20.11
N SER A 302 -6.91 -23.93 -19.23
CA SER A 302 -7.21 -25.15 -18.48
C SER A 302 -6.73 -24.99 -17.03
N PRO A 303 -7.48 -25.44 -16.00
CA PRO A 303 -7.05 -25.36 -14.61
C PRO A 303 -5.74 -26.10 -14.29
N ASP A 304 -5.39 -27.10 -15.10
CA ASP A 304 -4.19 -27.93 -14.93
C ASP A 304 -2.98 -27.41 -15.74
N MET A 305 -3.13 -26.29 -16.45
CA MET A 305 -2.04 -25.74 -17.25
C MET A 305 -0.97 -25.08 -16.37
N SER A 306 0.27 -25.12 -16.84
CA SER A 306 1.39 -24.41 -16.20
C SER A 306 1.82 -23.24 -17.07
N LEU A 307 1.76 -22.03 -16.52
CA LEU A 307 2.26 -20.86 -17.22
C LEU A 307 3.80 -20.83 -17.19
N SER A 308 4.38 -20.63 -18.35
CA SER A 308 5.80 -20.41 -18.57
C SER A 308 6.02 -19.10 -19.30
N PHE A 309 7.21 -18.54 -19.10
CA PHE A 309 7.64 -17.35 -19.82
C PHE A 309 8.33 -17.72 -21.13
N THR A 310 7.86 -17.14 -22.22
CA THR A 310 8.47 -17.24 -23.55
C THR A 310 8.70 -15.85 -24.15
N TRP A 311 9.79 -15.70 -24.88
CA TRP A 311 10.13 -14.43 -25.53
C TRP A 311 9.37 -14.32 -26.85
N THR A 312 8.21 -13.67 -26.82
CA THR A 312 7.45 -13.30 -28.01
C THR A 312 7.89 -11.93 -28.52
N LEU A 313 7.71 -11.67 -29.82
CA LEU A 313 8.03 -10.38 -30.41
C LEU A 313 7.17 -9.27 -29.79
N GLU A 314 5.87 -9.51 -29.61
CA GLU A 314 4.95 -8.56 -28.99
C GLU A 314 5.33 -8.28 -27.53
N GLY A 315 5.71 -9.32 -26.78
CA GLY A 315 6.23 -9.18 -25.42
C GLY A 315 7.48 -8.31 -25.37
N LEU A 316 8.46 -8.58 -26.25
CA LEU A 316 9.69 -7.78 -26.36
C LEU A 316 9.39 -6.31 -26.69
N LEU A 317 8.49 -6.04 -27.64
CA LEU A 317 8.13 -4.68 -28.04
C LEU A 317 7.46 -3.92 -26.89
N MET A 318 6.59 -4.58 -26.12
CA MET A 318 5.96 -3.98 -24.94
C MET A 318 6.99 -3.72 -23.82
N PHE A 319 7.92 -4.65 -23.56
CA PHE A 319 9.00 -4.39 -22.60
C PHE A 319 9.95 -3.28 -23.04
N ALA A 320 10.25 -3.18 -24.34
CA ALA A 320 11.03 -2.07 -24.89
C ALA A 320 10.30 -0.73 -24.72
N ALA A 321 8.98 -0.69 -24.95
CA ALA A 321 8.15 0.48 -24.68
C ALA A 321 8.16 0.86 -23.19
N ALA A 322 8.07 -0.12 -22.30
CA ALA A 322 8.18 0.11 -20.86
C ALA A 322 9.53 0.73 -20.47
N LEU A 323 10.63 0.21 -21.03
CA LEU A 323 11.98 0.74 -20.81
C LEU A 323 12.11 2.18 -21.32
N LEU A 324 11.57 2.48 -22.50
CA LEU A 324 11.54 3.85 -23.04
C LEU A 324 10.77 4.79 -22.12
N MET A 325 9.63 4.36 -21.57
CA MET A 325 8.89 5.14 -20.59
C MET A 325 9.69 5.38 -19.30
N ALA A 326 10.39 4.36 -18.79
CA ALA A 326 11.27 4.50 -17.62
C ALA A 326 12.42 5.49 -17.87
N CYS A 327 13.07 5.42 -19.03
CA CYS A 327 14.06 6.42 -19.45
C CYS A 327 13.44 7.83 -19.55
N GLY A 328 12.19 7.91 -20.02
CA GLY A 328 11.41 9.14 -20.07
C GLY A 328 11.19 9.80 -18.70
N VAL A 329 10.98 9.02 -17.63
CA VAL A 329 10.89 9.54 -16.25
C VAL A 329 12.20 10.24 -15.86
N ILE A 330 13.34 9.61 -16.14
CA ILE A 330 14.69 10.18 -15.88
C ILE A 330 14.95 11.41 -16.76
N TRP A 331 14.45 11.42 -17.99
CA TRP A 331 14.55 12.60 -18.86
C TRP A 331 13.72 13.77 -18.33
N CYS A 332 12.46 13.52 -17.95
CA CYS A 332 11.57 14.54 -17.39
C CYS A 332 12.12 15.17 -16.11
N HIS A 333 12.97 14.45 -15.38
CA HIS A 333 13.74 15.00 -14.26
C HIS A 333 14.64 16.17 -14.71
N ARG A 334 15.37 16.03 -15.82
CA ARG A 334 16.23 17.12 -16.35
C ARG A 334 15.42 18.35 -16.75
N SER A 335 14.22 18.14 -17.30
CA SER A 335 13.32 19.22 -17.72
C SER A 335 12.40 19.73 -16.61
N SER A 336 12.51 19.23 -15.38
CA SER A 336 11.65 19.60 -14.23
C SER A 336 10.14 19.44 -14.51
N ARG A 337 9.74 18.36 -15.21
CA ARG A 337 8.35 18.05 -15.60
C ARG A 337 7.76 16.88 -14.79
N PRO A 338 7.31 17.10 -13.54
CA PRO A 338 6.84 16.03 -12.65
C PRO A 338 5.62 15.29 -13.16
N TRP A 339 4.68 16.00 -13.79
CA TRP A 339 3.43 15.40 -14.29
C TRP A 339 3.64 14.54 -15.53
N SER A 340 4.54 14.96 -16.44
CA SER A 340 4.97 14.12 -17.56
C SER A 340 5.72 12.87 -17.06
N ALA A 341 6.57 13.03 -16.04
CA ALA A 341 7.22 11.90 -15.37
C ALA A 341 6.20 10.94 -14.75
N LEU A 342 5.12 11.45 -14.14
CA LEU A 342 4.05 10.62 -13.56
C LEU A 342 3.37 9.79 -14.66
N SER A 343 2.94 10.43 -15.75
CA SER A 343 2.33 9.74 -16.88
C SER A 343 3.24 8.67 -17.46
N MET A 344 4.53 8.98 -17.66
CA MET A 344 5.52 8.00 -18.13
C MET A 344 5.71 6.86 -17.13
N GLY A 345 5.74 7.12 -15.82
CA GLY A 345 5.83 6.08 -14.81
C GLY A 345 4.63 5.12 -14.82
N VAL A 346 3.42 5.65 -14.97
CA VAL A 346 2.20 4.81 -15.06
C VAL A 346 2.19 4.01 -16.38
N LEU A 347 2.55 4.64 -17.50
CA LEU A 347 2.67 3.94 -18.79
C LEU A 347 3.76 2.87 -18.78
N CYS A 348 4.86 3.09 -18.07
CA CYS A 348 5.91 2.09 -17.86
C CYS A 348 5.33 0.81 -17.22
N ALA A 349 4.54 0.96 -16.14
CA ALA A 349 3.89 -0.18 -15.50
C ALA A 349 2.88 -0.87 -16.44
N GLY A 350 2.08 -0.09 -17.19
CA GLY A 350 1.11 -0.61 -18.15
C GLY A 350 1.75 -1.40 -19.30
N PHE A 351 2.81 -0.88 -19.92
CA PHE A 351 3.54 -1.59 -20.97
C PHE A 351 4.27 -2.82 -20.42
N ALA A 352 4.86 -2.74 -19.23
CA ALA A 352 5.49 -3.90 -18.61
C ALA A 352 4.47 -5.01 -18.30
N TYR A 353 3.25 -4.64 -17.93
CA TYR A 353 2.15 -5.57 -17.70
C TYR A 353 1.75 -6.28 -19.00
N LEU A 354 1.55 -5.52 -20.08
CA LEU A 354 1.26 -6.10 -21.40
C LEU A 354 2.41 -6.99 -21.90
N GLY A 355 3.66 -6.57 -21.68
CA GLY A 355 4.84 -7.37 -22.01
C GLY A 355 4.85 -8.70 -21.26
N ALA A 356 4.55 -8.69 -19.96
CA ALA A 356 4.44 -9.91 -19.17
C ALA A 356 3.34 -10.83 -19.69
N MET A 357 2.14 -10.29 -19.95
CA MET A 357 0.99 -11.06 -20.43
C MET A 357 1.19 -11.65 -21.84
N PHE A 358 1.80 -10.90 -22.76
CA PHE A 358 2.09 -11.37 -24.12
C PHE A 358 3.28 -12.33 -24.20
N SER A 359 4.06 -12.44 -23.12
CA SER A 359 5.16 -13.38 -22.99
C SER A 359 4.76 -14.69 -22.28
N LEU A 360 3.46 -14.91 -22.06
CA LEU A 360 2.95 -16.14 -21.45
C LEU A 360 2.69 -17.23 -22.50
N SER A 361 3.13 -18.44 -22.17
CA SER A 361 2.77 -19.69 -22.84
C SER A 361 2.28 -20.71 -21.82
N ALA A 362 1.37 -21.59 -22.25
CA ALA A 362 0.87 -22.73 -21.46
C ALA A 362 1.56 -24.02 -21.91
#